data_AF-A0A9D1E9L5-F1
#
_entry.id   AF-A0A9D1E9L5-F1
#
_cell.length_a   1.000
_cell.length_b   1.000
_cell.length_c   1.000
_cell.angle_alpha   90.00
_cell.angle_beta   90.00
_cell.angle_gamma   90.00
#
_symmetry.space_group_name_H-M   'P 1'
#
loop_
_entity.id
_entity.type
_entity.pdbx_description
1 polymer ?
#
loop_
_entity_poly.entity_id
_entity_poly.type
_entity_poly.pdbx_seq_one_letter_code
_entity_poly.pdbx_strand_id
1 'polypeptide(L)' 'PRVNEISVEVDDDPRAAYFRQAKYGVFIRMALILTLLEVKVC' A
#
# COMPACT_ATOMS: atom_id res chain seq x y z
N PRO A 1 -6.30 -9.30 -2.77
CA PRO A 1 -5.93 -10.01 -4.02
C PRO A 1 -7.08 -9.82 -5.00
N ARG A 2 -6.81 -9.52 -6.27
CA ARG A 2 -7.88 -9.52 -7.27
C ARG A 2 -8.14 -10.95 -7.75
N VAL A 3 -9.39 -11.27 -8.03
CA VAL A 3 -9.83 -12.51 -8.68
C VAL A 3 -10.47 -12.13 -10.01
N ASN A 4 -11.63 -11.47 -9.99
CA ASN A 4 -12.36 -11.04 -11.20
C ASN A 4 -13.01 -9.66 -11.05
N GLU A 5 -12.70 -8.93 -9.98
CA GLU A 5 -13.35 -7.65 -9.64
C GLU A 5 -12.85 -6.49 -10.51
N ILE A 6 -11.64 -6.62 -11.08
CA ILE A 6 -10.97 -5.58 -11.87
C ILE A 6 -10.27 -6.26 -13.04
N SER A 7 -10.60 -5.84 -14.28
CA SER A 7 -9.95 -6.32 -15.50
C SER A 7 -8.45 -6.00 -15.48
N VAL A 8 -7.64 -6.87 -16.07
CA VAL A 8 -6.18 -6.67 -16.21
C VAL A 8 -5.86 -5.43 -17.04
N GLU A 9 -6.73 -5.04 -17.97
CA GLU A 9 -6.58 -3.84 -18.80
C GLU A 9 -6.57 -2.54 -17.99
N VAL A 10 -7.12 -2.56 -16.77
CA VAL A 10 -7.14 -1.40 -15.87
C VAL A 10 -5.77 -1.14 -15.25
N ASP A 11 -4.82 -2.09 -15.31
CA ASP A 11 -3.48 -1.94 -14.74
C ASP A 11 -2.70 -0.76 -15.34
N ASP A 12 -2.90 -0.50 -16.64
CA ASP A 12 -2.21 0.56 -17.38
C ASP A 12 -2.92 1.92 -17.27
N ASP A 13 -4.12 1.97 -16.64
CA ASP A 13 -4.81 3.23 -16.41
C ASP A 13 -4.04 4.06 -15.36
N PRO A 14 -3.71 5.33 -15.63
CA PRO A 14 -2.96 6.17 -14.69
C PRO A 14 -3.67 6.38 -13.34
N ARG A 15 -4.97 6.12 -13.27
CA ARG A 15 -5.78 6.20 -12.05
C ARG A 15 -5.65 4.92 -11.20
N ALA A 16 -5.13 3.83 -11.74
CA ALA A 16 -4.91 2.60 -10.99
C ALA A 16 -3.92 2.85 -9.84
N ALA A 17 -4.36 2.49 -8.63
CA ALA A 17 -3.61 2.78 -7.40
C ALA A 17 -3.40 1.56 -6.51
N TYR A 18 -4.03 0.40 -6.79
CA TYR A 18 -3.99 -0.76 -5.90
C TYR A 18 -2.58 -1.35 -5.70
N PHE A 19 -1.71 -1.30 -6.70
CA PHE A 19 -0.30 -1.69 -6.51
C PHE A 19 0.47 -0.70 -5.62
N ARG A 20 0.28 0.61 -5.84
CA ARG A 20 0.87 1.65 -4.98
C ARG A 20 0.32 1.57 -3.56
N GLN A 21 -0.98 1.32 -3.41
CA GLN A 21 -1.65 1.11 -2.13
C GLN A 21 -1.04 -0.07 -1.36
N ALA A 22 -0.81 -1.21 -2.00
CA ALA A 22 -0.17 -2.36 -1.37
C ALA A 22 1.25 -2.02 -0.87
N LYS A 23 2.03 -1.29 -1.67
CA LYS A 23 3.36 -0.77 -1.27
C LYS A 23 3.25 0.21 -0.10
N TYR A 24 2.31 1.15 -0.14
CA TYR A 24 2.08 2.10 0.97
C TYR A 24 1.63 1.41 2.26
N GLY A 25 1.00 0.23 2.16
CA GLY A 25 0.73 -0.65 3.29
C GLY A 25 1.97 -1.08 4.08
N VAL A 26 3.15 -1.18 3.44
CA VAL A 26 4.42 -1.47 4.14
C VAL A 26 4.82 -0.28 5.00
N PHE A 27 4.85 0.93 4.42
CA PHE A 27 5.28 2.13 5.12
C PHE A 27 4.36 2.50 6.28
N ILE A 28 3.04 2.38 6.10
CA ILE A 28 2.11 2.71 7.19
C ILE A 28 2.22 1.74 8.35
N ARG A 29 2.45 0.43 8.09
CA ARG A 29 2.67 -0.55 9.15
C ARG A 29 3.99 -0.31 9.87
N MET A 30 5.06 0.03 9.14
CA MET A 30 6.34 0.40 9.76
C MET A 30 6.15 1.63 10.67
N ALA A 31 5.53 2.70 10.16
CA ALA A 31 5.24 3.89 10.95
C ALA A 31 4.38 3.59 12.18
N LEU A 32 3.34 2.76 12.03
CA LEU A 32 2.49 2.34 13.14
C LEU A 32 3.28 1.55 14.19
N ILE A 33 4.11 0.59 13.77
CA ILE A 33 4.97 -0.19 14.68
C ILE A 33 5.94 0.73 15.43
N LEU A 34 6.61 1.64 14.73
CA LEU A 34 7.51 2.61 15.35
C LEU A 34 6.77 3.50 16.35
N THR A 35 5.54 3.91 16.02
CA THR A 35 4.69 4.72 16.90
C THR A 35 4.31 3.94 18.17
N LEU A 36 3.88 2.68 18.03
CA LEU A 36 3.48 1.82 19.16
C LEU A 36 4.65 1.43 20.07
N LEU A 37 5.86 1.37 19.52
CA LEU A 37 7.10 1.08 20.26
C LEU A 37 7.83 2.36 20.72
N GLU A 38 7.24 3.54 20.51
CA GLU A 38 7.82 4.84 20.87
C GLU A 38 9.23 5.08 20.30
N VAL A 39 9.53 4.50 19.13
CA VAL A 39 10.84 4.63 18.47
C VAL A 39 10.89 5.98 17.76
N LYS A 40 11.82 6.84 18.20
CA LYS A 40 12.11 8.13 17.54
C LYS A 40 13.01 7.89 16.33
N VAL A 41 12.61 8.42 15.18
CA VAL A 41 13.44 8.44 13.96
C VAL A 41 14.24 9.74 13.98
N CYS A 42 15.56 9.63 13.96
CA CYS A 42 16.50 10.76 13.98
C CYS A 42 16.71 11.38 12.60
#